data_AF-A0A330MKU0-F1
#
_entry.id   AF-A0A330MKU0-F1
#
_cell.length_a   1.000
_cell.length_b   1.000
_cell.length_c   1.000
_cell.angle_alpha   90.00
_cell.angle_beta   90.00
_cell.angle_gamma   90.00
#
_symmetry.space_group_name_H-M   'P 1'
#
loop_
_entity.id
_entity.type
_entity.pdbx_description
1 polymer ?
#
loop_
_entity_poly.entity_id
_entity_poly.type
_entity_poly.pdbx_seq_one_letter_code
_entity_poly.pdbx_strand_id
1 'polypeptide(L)'
;MKLLPNEEQLLISKNKKMILTNHRVQMVESEWGQSSSITIFLEDISSIETKFKNDIWLLILAPLIILSGFFLGDFYIGEIATLAGITLGVLCLGIWWATRKRLISISSNGGSQLNFAPRGMDIDKINDLVQAILIAKQARVDQLHKV
;
A
#
# COMPACT_ATOMS: atom_id res chain seq x y z
N MET A 1 21.39 1.63 7.72
CA MET A 1 20.98 0.75 8.85
C MET A 1 22.23 0.04 9.36
N LYS A 2 22.36 -0.14 10.67
CA LYS A 2 23.40 -1.00 11.27
C LYS A 2 22.81 -2.40 11.49
N LEU A 3 23.49 -3.42 10.99
CA LEU A 3 23.11 -4.82 11.17
C LEU A 3 23.45 -5.29 12.59
N LEU A 4 22.62 -6.17 13.14
CA LEU A 4 22.90 -6.89 14.38
C LEU A 4 24.01 -7.95 14.15
N PRO A 5 24.66 -8.44 15.21
CA PRO A 5 25.59 -9.55 15.10
C PRO A 5 24.89 -10.78 14.49
N ASN A 6 25.49 -11.41 13.49
CA ASN A 6 24.93 -12.54 12.73
C ASN A 6 23.65 -12.22 11.93
N GLU A 7 23.37 -10.93 11.68
CA GLU A 7 22.26 -10.51 10.83
C GLU A 7 22.72 -10.40 9.37
N GLU A 8 22.10 -11.20 8.49
CA GLU A 8 22.35 -11.18 7.05
C GLU A 8 21.16 -10.57 6.32
N GLN A 9 21.46 -9.73 5.32
CA GLN A 9 20.44 -9.13 4.46
C GLN A 9 20.06 -10.14 3.37
N LEU A 10 18.79 -10.53 3.34
CA LEU A 10 18.28 -11.51 2.37
C LEU A 10 17.72 -10.81 1.14
N LEU A 11 17.00 -9.69 1.32
CA LEU A 11 16.32 -9.03 0.21
C LEU A 11 16.19 -7.52 0.45
N ILE A 12 16.44 -6.74 -0.60
CA ILE A 12 16.18 -5.30 -0.64
C ILE A 12 15.17 -5.02 -1.74
N SER A 13 14.05 -4.41 -1.39
CA SER A 13 13.07 -3.95 -2.37
C SER A 13 13.68 -2.88 -3.26
N LYS A 14 13.37 -2.88 -4.57
CA LYS A 14 13.97 -1.97 -5.59
C LYS A 14 13.94 -0.49 -5.21
N ASN A 15 12.96 -0.06 -4.43
CA ASN A 15 12.84 1.33 -3.98
C ASN A 15 13.53 1.63 -2.64
N LYS A 16 14.34 0.70 -2.11
CA LYS A 16 14.98 0.73 -0.78
C LYS A 16 14.01 0.98 0.39
N LYS A 17 12.71 0.89 0.15
CA LYS A 17 11.66 1.13 1.14
C LYS A 17 11.50 -0.03 2.11
N MET A 18 11.88 -1.24 1.71
CA MET A 18 11.75 -2.43 2.54
C MET A 18 13.01 -3.30 2.44
N ILE A 19 13.48 -3.74 3.59
CA ILE A 19 14.69 -4.55 3.79
C ILE A 19 14.26 -5.78 4.60
N LEU A 20 14.50 -6.96 4.05
CA LEU A 20 14.32 -8.24 4.73
C LEU A 20 15.69 -8.77 5.15
N THR A 21 15.84 -9.04 6.44
CA THR A 21 16.99 -9.76 6.99
C THR A 21 16.57 -11.13 7.51
N ASN A 22 17.54 -11.95 7.91
CA ASN A 22 17.30 -13.23 8.58
C ASN A 22 16.68 -13.09 9.99
N HIS A 23 16.60 -11.87 10.55
CA HIS A 23 16.05 -11.61 11.88
C HIS A 23 14.77 -10.77 11.85
N ARG A 24 14.65 -9.83 10.92
CA ARG A 24 13.58 -8.84 10.94
C ARG A 24 13.25 -8.31 9.54
N VAL A 25 12.02 -7.81 9.43
CA VAL A 25 11.58 -6.98 8.32
C VAL A 25 11.64 -5.53 8.78
N GLN A 26 12.39 -4.70 8.06
CA GLN A 26 12.37 -3.25 8.27
C GLN A 26 11.80 -2.55 7.05
N MET A 27 10.96 -1.56 7.31
CA MET A 27 10.50 -0.60 6.34
C MET A 27 10.94 0.81 6.72
N VAL A 28 11.42 1.55 5.73
CA VAL A 28 11.74 2.97 5.86
C VAL A 28 10.99 3.71 4.76
N GLU A 29 10.00 4.51 5.16
CA GLU A 29 9.36 5.47 4.26
C GLU A 29 9.85 6.87 4.58
N SER A 30 10.47 7.50 3.58
CA SER A 30 10.71 8.93 3.58
C SER A 30 9.90 9.54 2.44
N GLU A 31 8.82 10.23 2.77
CA GLU A 31 8.19 11.19 1.87
C GLU A 31 8.52 12.61 2.37
N TRP A 32 8.39 13.60 1.48
CA TRP A 32 8.76 14.97 1.82
C TRP A 32 7.94 15.45 3.03
N GLY A 33 8.62 15.73 4.15
CA GLY A 33 8.00 16.17 5.41
C GLY A 33 7.58 15.05 6.39
N GLN A 34 7.65 13.77 6.01
CA GLN A 34 7.34 12.65 6.92
C GLN A 34 8.33 11.49 6.74
N SER A 35 8.94 11.05 7.84
CA SER A 35 9.79 9.88 7.89
C SER A 35 9.22 8.89 8.89
N SER A 36 8.80 7.71 8.42
CA SER A 36 8.37 6.61 9.27
C SER A 36 9.30 5.41 9.06
N SER A 37 9.67 4.76 10.16
CA SER A 37 10.44 3.52 10.14
C SER A 37 9.75 2.52 11.04
N ILE A 38 9.36 1.38 10.49
CA ILE A 38 8.74 0.29 11.23
C ILE A 38 9.65 -0.92 11.11
N THR A 39 9.91 -1.59 12.22
CA THR A 39 10.73 -2.80 12.28
C THR A 39 9.97 -3.86 13.03
N ILE A 40 9.85 -5.04 12.43
CA ILE A 40 9.14 -6.19 13.01
C ILE A 40 10.09 -7.39 12.94
N PHE A 41 10.34 -8.06 14.06
CA PHE A 41 11.10 -9.30 14.10
C PHE A 41 10.31 -10.44 13.47
N LEU A 42 10.98 -11.38 12.80
CA LEU A 42 10.32 -12.43 12.03
C LEU A 42 9.46 -13.35 12.92
N GLU A 43 9.93 -13.62 14.13
CA GLU A 43 9.24 -14.41 15.15
C GLU A 43 7.89 -13.79 15.58
N ASP A 44 7.78 -12.47 15.58
CA ASP A 44 6.60 -11.75 16.07
C ASP A 44 5.55 -11.50 14.99
N ILE A 45 5.84 -11.83 13.72
CA ILE A 45 4.89 -11.69 12.61
C ILE A 45 3.71 -12.63 12.84
N SER A 46 2.54 -12.07 13.14
CA SER A 46 1.31 -12.84 13.37
C SER A 46 0.52 -13.06 12.08
N SER A 47 0.47 -12.07 11.20
CA SER A 47 -0.22 -12.19 9.92
C SER A 47 0.35 -11.27 8.83
N ILE A 48 0.18 -11.70 7.58
CA ILE A 48 0.51 -10.93 6.39
C ILE A 48 -0.78 -10.79 5.59
N GLU A 49 -1.23 -9.56 5.39
CA GLU A 49 -2.48 -9.24 4.71
C GLU A 49 -2.21 -8.36 3.49
N THR A 50 -2.87 -8.63 2.36
CA THR A 50 -2.83 -7.75 1.19
C THR A 50 -4.20 -7.12 1.00
N LYS A 51 -4.29 -5.79 1.16
CA LYS A 51 -5.53 -5.00 1.06
C LYS A 51 -5.46 -4.00 -0.08
N PHE A 52 -6.62 -3.69 -0.66
CA PHE A 52 -6.75 -2.56 -1.57
C PHE A 52 -7.30 -1.38 -0.78
N LYS A 53 -6.56 -0.26 -0.69
CA LYS A 53 -7.11 0.98 -0.14
C LYS A 53 -7.64 1.81 -1.29
N ASN A 54 -8.93 2.09 -1.22
CA ASN A 54 -9.61 2.87 -2.24
C ASN A 54 -10.25 4.10 -1.57
N ASP A 55 -10.02 5.28 -2.14
CA ASP A 55 -10.68 6.49 -1.68
C ASP A 55 -12.10 6.51 -2.26
N ILE A 56 -13.05 5.97 -1.48
CA ILE A 56 -14.47 5.89 -1.83
C ILE A 56 -15.09 7.27 -2.08
N TRP A 57 -14.53 8.33 -1.50
CA TRP A 57 -15.03 9.70 -1.63
C TRP A 57 -15.11 10.19 -3.06
N LEU A 58 -14.06 9.96 -3.88
CA LEU A 58 -14.04 10.38 -5.28
C LEU A 58 -15.08 9.63 -6.12
N LEU A 59 -15.39 8.37 -5.76
CA LEU A 59 -16.41 7.58 -6.43
C LEU A 59 -17.83 8.10 -6.14
N ILE A 60 -18.06 8.70 -4.98
CA ILE A 60 -19.33 9.35 -4.63
C ILE A 60 -19.40 10.76 -5.24
N LEU A 61 -18.28 11.48 -5.27
CA LEU A 61 -18.23 12.85 -5.78
C LEU A 61 -18.49 12.92 -7.30
N ALA A 62 -17.93 11.98 -8.07
CA ALA A 62 -18.08 11.97 -9.52
C ALA A 62 -19.54 11.95 -10.02
N PRO A 63 -20.43 11.03 -9.58
CA PRO A 63 -21.83 11.06 -9.99
C PRO A 63 -22.57 12.30 -9.51
N LEU A 64 -22.22 12.88 -8.35
CA LEU A 64 -22.81 14.14 -7.88
C LEU A 64 -22.48 15.31 -8.81
N ILE A 65 -21.25 15.37 -9.34
CA ILE A 65 -20.84 16.41 -10.31
C ILE A 65 -21.56 16.23 -11.64
N ILE A 66 -21.77 14.99 -12.09
CA ILE A 66 -22.51 14.72 -13.33
C ILE A 66 -23.98 15.12 -13.17
N LEU A 67 -24.60 14.75 -12.04
CA LEU A 67 -25.99 15.11 -11.71
C LEU A 67 -26.18 16.62 -11.60
N SER A 68 -25.26 17.32 -10.93
CA SER A 68 -25.32 18.78 -10.81
C SER A 68 -25.13 19.47 -12.16
N GLY A 69 -24.25 18.95 -13.02
CA GLY A 69 -24.06 19.43 -14.38
C GLY A 69 -25.31 19.28 -15.25
N PHE A 70 -25.99 18.14 -15.16
CA PHE A 70 -27.27 17.91 -15.83
C PHE A 70 -28.35 18.87 -15.34
N PHE A 71 -28.49 19.01 -14.02
CA PHE A 71 -29.52 19.88 -13.43
C PHE A 71 -29.27 21.36 -13.74
N LEU A 72 -28.02 21.84 -13.66
CA LEU A 72 -27.69 23.23 -13.99
C LEU A 72 -27.79 23.52 -15.49
N GLY A 73 -27.47 22.54 -16.33
CA GLY A 73 -27.54 22.64 -17.78
C GLY A 73 -28.96 22.76 -18.32
N ASP A 74 -29.87 21.88 -17.89
CA ASP A 74 -31.26 21.87 -18.37
C ASP A 74 -32.09 23.04 -17.83
N PHE A 75 -31.84 23.48 -16.60
CA PHE A 75 -32.71 24.45 -15.92
C PHE A 75 -32.21 25.90 -15.92
N TYR A 76 -30.91 26.16 -16.14
CA TYR A 76 -30.34 27.49 -15.89
C TYR A 76 -29.38 28.01 -16.96
N ILE A 77 -28.32 27.25 -17.27
CA ILE A 77 -27.11 27.80 -17.93
C ILE A 77 -26.98 27.31 -19.39
N GLY A 78 -27.73 26.27 -19.78
CA GLY A 78 -27.73 25.71 -21.13
C GLY A 78 -26.69 24.62 -21.36
N GLU A 79 -26.58 24.15 -22.61
CA GLU A 79 -25.84 22.94 -23.01
C GLU A 79 -24.35 22.93 -22.61
N ILE A 80 -23.73 24.11 -22.50
CA ILE A 80 -22.31 24.26 -22.11
C ILE A 80 -22.09 23.75 -20.68
N ALA A 81 -23.02 23.96 -19.76
CA ALA A 81 -22.90 23.51 -18.39
C ALA A 81 -23.04 21.99 -18.27
N THR A 82 -23.90 21.37 -19.08
CA THR A 82 -24.03 19.91 -19.16
C THR A 82 -22.72 19.27 -19.64
N LEU A 83 -22.12 19.82 -20.70
CA LEU A 83 -20.85 19.35 -21.24
C LEU A 83 -19.70 19.49 -20.24
N ALA A 84 -19.64 20.63 -19.53
CA ALA A 84 -18.65 20.88 -18.48
C ALA A 84 -18.79 19.91 -17.28
N GLY A 85 -20.03 19.62 -16.84
CA GLY A 85 -20.28 18.70 -15.72
C GLY A 85 -19.91 17.26 -16.07
N ILE A 86 -20.26 16.80 -17.27
CA ILE A 86 -19.87 15.45 -17.75
C ILE A 86 -18.36 15.32 -17.85
N THR A 87 -17.67 16.29 -18.47
CA THR A 87 -16.22 16.25 -18.63
C THR A 87 -15.49 16.26 -17.28
N LEU A 88 -15.91 17.11 -16.33
CA LEU A 88 -15.36 17.11 -14.97
C LEU A 88 -15.63 15.80 -14.20
N GLY A 89 -16.82 15.23 -14.34
CA GLY A 89 -17.19 13.97 -13.70
C GLY A 89 -16.34 12.80 -14.22
N VAL A 90 -16.17 12.70 -15.54
CA VAL A 90 -15.31 11.69 -16.18
C VAL A 90 -13.85 11.88 -15.78
N LEU A 91 -13.37 13.13 -15.71
CA LEU A 91 -12.02 13.44 -15.24
C LEU A 91 -11.81 12.96 -13.79
N CYS A 92 -12.76 13.22 -12.89
CA CYS A 92 -12.73 12.73 -11.52
C CYS A 92 -12.71 11.18 -11.44
N LEU A 93 -13.50 10.49 -12.26
CA LEU A 93 -13.45 9.03 -12.33
C LEU A 93 -12.09 8.51 -12.81
N GLY A 94 -11.49 9.18 -13.79
CA GLY A 94 -10.13 8.87 -14.25
C GLY A 94 -9.08 9.04 -13.15
N ILE A 95 -9.16 10.15 -12.41
CA ILE A 95 -8.27 10.42 -11.26
C ILE A 95 -8.49 9.37 -10.16
N TRP A 96 -9.75 9.00 -9.88
CA TRP A 96 -10.06 7.94 -8.91
C TRP A 96 -9.45 6.60 -9.30
N TRP A 97 -9.58 6.21 -10.57
CA TRP A 97 -8.99 4.98 -11.09
C TRP A 97 -7.46 5.02 -10.92
N ALA A 98 -6.83 6.15 -11.25
CA ALA A 98 -5.39 6.34 -11.09
C ALA A 98 -4.92 6.35 -9.62
N THR A 99 -5.79 6.78 -8.70
CA THR A 99 -5.47 6.90 -7.26
C THR A 99 -5.63 5.58 -6.50
N ARG A 100 -6.22 4.55 -7.11
CA ARG A 100 -6.41 3.23 -6.50
C ARG A 100 -5.05 2.57 -6.16
N LYS A 101 -4.65 2.63 -4.89
CA LYS A 101 -3.37 2.07 -4.40
C LYS A 101 -3.59 0.70 -3.76
N ARG A 102 -2.72 -0.26 -4.11
CA ARG A 102 -2.58 -1.54 -3.40
C ARG A 102 -1.77 -1.32 -2.13
N LEU A 103 -2.16 -1.89 -1.01
CA LEU A 103 -1.45 -1.89 0.27
C LEU A 103 -1.20 -3.32 0.74
N ILE A 104 0.00 -3.61 1.22
CA ILE A 104 0.32 -4.84 1.94
C ILE A 104 0.51 -4.42 3.39
N SER A 105 -0.22 -5.07 4.30
CA SER A 105 -0.14 -4.87 5.74
C SER A 105 0.49 -6.10 6.38
N ILE A 106 1.64 -5.93 7.04
CA ILE A 106 2.25 -6.97 7.88
C ILE A 106 1.96 -6.59 9.32
N SER A 107 1.31 -7.49 10.07
CA SER A 107 0.98 -7.24 11.48
C SER A 107 1.77 -8.14 12.41
N SER A 108 2.15 -7.58 13.55
CA SER A 108 2.85 -8.26 14.65
C SER A 108 1.85 -8.64 15.74
N ASN A 109 2.13 -9.69 16.51
CA ASN A 109 1.29 -10.06 17.65
C ASN A 109 1.20 -8.92 18.68
N GLY A 110 0.04 -8.25 18.76
CA GLY A 110 -0.21 -7.12 19.68
C GLY A 110 0.43 -5.76 19.31
N GLY A 111 1.07 -5.64 18.14
CA GLY A 111 1.87 -4.48 17.75
C GLY A 111 1.33 -3.67 16.55
N SER A 112 2.12 -2.66 16.13
CA SER A 112 1.80 -1.79 14.99
C SER A 112 1.81 -2.54 13.65
N GLN A 113 0.95 -2.10 12.72
CA GLN A 113 0.87 -2.67 11.37
C GLN A 113 1.81 -1.94 10.41
N LEU A 114 2.64 -2.70 9.70
CA LEU A 114 3.50 -2.21 8.64
C LEU A 114 2.71 -2.21 7.34
N ASN A 115 2.13 -1.05 7.01
CA ASN A 115 1.39 -0.82 5.78
C ASN A 115 2.31 -0.27 4.71
N PHE A 116 2.57 -1.03 3.64
CA PHE A 116 3.33 -0.55 2.50
C PHE A 116 2.54 -0.61 1.21
N ALA A 117 2.64 0.44 0.39
CA ALA A 117 2.12 0.42 -0.97
C ALA A 117 3.20 -0.10 -1.92
N PRO A 118 3.14 -1.35 -2.44
CA PRO A 118 4.04 -1.81 -3.49
C PRO A 118 3.71 -1.09 -4.81
N ARG A 119 4.16 0.16 -4.98
CA ARG A 119 4.05 0.88 -6.26
C ARG A 119 4.91 0.15 -7.31
N GLY A 120 4.27 -0.37 -8.35
CA GLY A 120 4.95 -1.01 -9.49
C GLY A 120 5.39 -2.46 -9.27
N MET A 121 4.91 -3.13 -8.22
CA MET A 121 5.13 -4.57 -8.04
C MET A 121 3.92 -5.33 -8.59
N ASP A 122 4.19 -6.30 -9.47
CA ASP A 122 3.16 -7.19 -9.97
C ASP A 122 2.71 -8.17 -8.87
N ILE A 123 1.52 -8.77 -9.03
CA ILE A 123 0.94 -9.69 -8.05
C ILE A 123 1.88 -10.87 -7.74
N ASP A 124 2.58 -11.38 -8.76
CA ASP A 124 3.50 -12.51 -8.61
C ASP A 124 4.71 -12.14 -7.75
N LYS A 125 5.27 -10.94 -7.98
CA LYS A 125 6.38 -10.42 -7.17
C LYS A 125 5.98 -10.15 -5.72
N ILE A 126 4.73 -9.79 -5.48
CA ILE A 126 4.20 -9.66 -4.12
C ILE A 126 4.15 -11.04 -3.46
N ASN A 127 3.65 -12.05 -4.16
CA ASN A 127 3.59 -13.42 -3.64
C ASN A 127 4.98 -13.99 -3.37
N ASP A 128 5.94 -13.79 -4.27
CA ASP A 128 7.34 -14.20 -4.09
C ASP A 128 7.96 -13.57 -2.84
N LEU A 129 7.64 -12.29 -2.62
CA LEU A 129 8.12 -11.54 -1.45
C LEU A 129 7.48 -12.04 -0.15
N VAL A 130 6.17 -12.31 -0.16
CA VAL A 130 5.48 -12.93 0.98
C VAL A 130 6.07 -14.32 1.26
N GLN A 131 6.33 -15.11 0.21
CA GLN A 131 6.92 -16.43 0.34
C GLN A 131 8.35 -16.36 0.91
N ALA A 132 9.17 -15.41 0.47
CA ALA A 132 10.51 -15.18 1.03
C ALA A 132 10.47 -14.83 2.53
N ILE A 133 9.51 -14.00 2.96
CA ILE A 133 9.30 -13.68 4.37
C ILE A 133 8.91 -14.93 5.17
N LEU A 134 7.99 -15.76 4.64
CA LEU A 134 7.57 -17.00 5.30
C LEU A 134 8.71 -18.01 5.45
N ILE A 135 9.53 -18.18 4.42
CA ILE A 135 10.71 -19.06 4.46
C ILE A 135 11.71 -18.56 5.50
N ALA A 136 12.00 -17.25 5.51
CA ALA A 136 12.91 -16.65 6.49
C ALA A 136 12.38 -16.82 7.92
N LYS A 137 11.07 -16.62 8.14
CA LYS A 137 10.42 -16.88 9.43
C LYS A 137 10.56 -18.34 9.86
N GLN A 138 10.29 -19.28 8.96
CA GLN A 138 10.42 -20.71 9.27
C GLN A 138 11.86 -21.05 9.71
N ALA A 139 12.86 -20.61 8.94
CA ALA A 139 14.26 -20.85 9.26
C ALA A 139 14.65 -20.26 10.63
N ARG A 140 14.11 -19.07 10.97
CA ARG A 140 14.36 -18.42 12.26
C ARG A 140 13.71 -19.16 13.42
N VAL A 141 12.46 -19.60 13.26
CA VAL A 141 11.74 -20.37 14.27
C VAL A 141 12.42 -21.71 14.51
N ASP A 142 12.88 -22.38 13.46
CA ASP A 142 13.62 -23.64 13.55
C ASP A 142 14.97 -23.46 14.29
N GLN A 143 15.65 -22.33 14.09
CA GLN A 143 16.85 -21.99 14.86
C GLN A 143 16.53 -21.79 16.34
N LEU A 144 15.43 -21.12 16.68
CA LEU A 144 15.04 -20.87 18.08
C LEU A 144 14.62 -22.15 18.82
N HIS A 145 14.00 -23.12 18.14
CA HIS A 145 13.58 -24.39 18.74
C HIS A 145 14.70 -25.44 18.85
N LYS A 146 15.84 -25.21 18.21
CA LYS A 146 17.03 -26.08 18.30
C LYS A 146 17.99 -25.68 19.44
N VAL A 147 17.70 -24.58 20.14
CA VAL A 147 18.43 -24.09 21.32
C VAL A 147 17.74 -24.60 22.58
#